data_AF-A0A401TLV6-F1
#
_entry.id   AF-A0A401TLV6-F1
#
_cell.length_a   1.000
_cell.length_b   1.000
_cell.length_c   1.000
_cell.angle_alpha   90.00
_cell.angle_beta   90.00
_cell.angle_gamma   90.00
#
_symmetry.space_group_name_H-M   'P 1'
#
loop_
_entity.id
_entity.type
_entity.pdbx_description
1 polymer ?
#
loop_
_entity_poly.entity_id
_entity_poly.type
_entity_poly.pdbx_seq_one_letter_code
_entity_poly.pdbx_strand_id
1 'polypeptide(L)' 'MGAPLVSVAIVARTLAQLWGKPLLGINHCIGHIEMGRLITGARNPTVLYVSGGNTQVHRLPPPAGRGVWGGCPGTPLG' A
#
# COMPACT_ATOMS: atom_id res chain seq x y z
N MET A 1 1.17 7.73 16.31
CA MET A 1 1.21 8.44 15.01
C MET A 1 -0.20 8.59 14.42
N GLY A 2 -1.14 9.28 15.10
CA GLY A 2 -2.54 9.37 14.65
C GLY A 2 -2.85 10.61 13.80
N ALA A 3 -2.47 11.79 14.30
CA ALA A 3 -2.78 13.07 13.65
C ALA A 3 -2.30 13.17 12.18
N PRO A 4 -1.09 12.70 11.79
CA PRO A 4 -0.65 12.78 10.40
C PRO A 4 -1.50 11.93 9.45
N LEU A 5 -1.97 10.76 9.89
CA LEU A 5 -2.78 9.85 9.07
C LEU A 5 -4.18 10.44 8.82
N VAL A 6 -4.76 11.08 9.83
CA VAL A 6 -6.07 11.73 9.71
C VAL A 6 -6.01 12.89 8.71
N SER A 7 -4.98 13.73 8.79
CA SER A 7 -4.81 14.84 7.85
C SER A 7 -4.73 14.35 6.39
N VAL A 8 -3.94 13.30 6.13
CA VAL A 8 -3.81 12.73 4.77
C VAL A 8 -5.13 12.12 4.30
N ALA A 9 -5.88 11.44 5.18
CA ALA A 9 -7.17 10.86 4.84
C ALA A 9 -8.22 11.92 4.46
N ILE A 10 -8.26 13.05 5.17
CA ILE A 10 -9.16 14.17 4.86
C ILE A 10 -8.83 14.75 3.49
N VAL A 11 -7.56 15.09 3.25
CA VAL A 11 -7.11 15.65 1.97
C VAL A 11 -7.42 14.69 0.83
N ALA A 12 -7.07 13.40 0.96
CA ALA A 12 -7.31 12.41 -0.08
C ALA A 12 -8.81 12.25 -0.42
N ARG A 13 -9.69 12.28 0.59
CA ARG A 13 -11.15 12.23 0.39
C ARG A 13 -11.68 13.47 -0.30
N THR A 14 -11.23 14.66 0.10
CA THR A 14 -11.63 15.92 -0.54
C THR A 14 -11.24 15.93 -2.02
N LEU A 15 -10.03 15.51 -2.36
CA LEU A 15 -9.56 15.43 -3.75
C LEU A 15 -10.36 14.41 -4.58
N ALA A 16 -10.64 13.23 -4.01
CA ALA A 16 -11.44 12.20 -4.68
C ALA A 16 -12.86 12.69 -5.00
N GLN A 17 -13.49 13.41 -4.07
CA GLN A 17 -14.81 14.01 -4.26
C GLN A 17 -14.78 15.16 -5.27
N LEU A 18 -13.76 16.04 -5.22
CA LEU A 18 -13.64 17.18 -6.13
C LEU A 18 -13.53 16.76 -7.60
N TRP A 19 -12.83 15.66 -7.87
CA TRP A 19 -12.60 15.17 -9.23
C TRP A 19 -13.41 13.93 -9.62
N GLY A 20 -14.32 13.47 -8.74
CA GLY A 20 -15.14 12.29 -9.00
C GLY A 20 -14.32 11.03 -9.27
N LYS A 21 -13.16 10.88 -8.61
CA LYS A 21 -12.26 9.73 -8.78
C LYS A 21 -12.41 8.74 -7.63
N PRO A 22 -12.28 7.42 -7.88
CA PRO A 22 -12.29 6.44 -6.81
C PRO A 22 -11.08 6.65 -5.87
N LEU A 23 -11.32 6.52 -4.57
CA LEU A 23 -10.27 6.57 -3.55
C LEU A 23 -9.94 5.15 -3.09
N LEU A 24 -8.67 4.77 -3.16
CA LEU A 24 -8.20 3.44 -2.76
C LEU A 24 -7.30 3.54 -1.52
N GLY A 25 -7.63 2.77 -0.49
CA GLY A 25 -6.79 2.64 0.69
C GLY A 25 -5.60 1.74 0.42
N ILE A 26 -4.40 2.17 0.82
CA ILE A 26 -3.17 1.38 0.70
C ILE A 26 -2.53 1.16 2.08
N ASN A 27 -1.92 0.00 2.26
CA ASN A 27 -1.07 -0.24 3.43
C ASN A 27 0.31 0.41 3.20
N HIS A 28 0.75 1.24 4.14
CA HIS A 28 2.02 1.96 4.06
C HIS A 28 3.22 1.05 3.80
N CYS A 29 3.34 -0.06 4.54
CA CYS A 29 4.47 -0.98 4.43
C CYS A 29 4.45 -1.75 3.10
N ILE A 30 3.26 -2.18 2.63
CA ILE A 30 3.14 -2.85 1.33
C ILE A 30 3.45 -1.89 0.18
N GLY A 31 3.10 -0.60 0.32
CA GLY A 31 3.46 0.44 -0.64
C GLY A 31 4.97 0.54 -0.87
N HIS A 32 5.77 0.49 0.19
CA HIS A 32 7.25 0.47 0.08
C HIS A 32 7.74 -0.77 -0.67
N ILE A 33 7.18 -1.94 -0.38
CA ILE A 33 7.62 -3.21 -0.99
C ILE A 33 7.31 -3.22 -2.49
N GLU A 34 6.09 -2.86 -2.88
CA GLU A 34 5.67 -2.88 -4.27
C GLU A 34 6.33 -1.78 -5.11
N MET A 35 6.55 -0.58 -4.56
CA MET A 35 7.39 0.43 -5.21
C MET A 35 8.82 -0.12 -5.44
N GLY A 36 9.38 -0.79 -4.43
CA GLY A 36 10.68 -1.47 -4.55
C GLY A 36 10.70 -2.54 -5.64
N ARG A 37 9.66 -3.38 -5.73
CA ARG A 37 9.53 -4.39 -6.80
C ARG A 37 9.44 -3.75 -8.19
N LEU A 38 8.72 -2.64 -8.33
CA LEU A 38 8.58 -1.92 -9.60
C LEU A 38 9.93 -1.39 -10.10
N ILE A 39 10.75 -0.82 -9.21
CA ILE A 39 12.04 -0.22 -9.58
C ILE A 39 13.13 -1.29 -9.77
N THR A 40 13.13 -2.33 -8.94
CA THR A 40 14.20 -3.36 -8.93
C THR A 40 13.92 -4.58 -9.80
N GLY A 41 12.67 -4.76 -10.24
CA GLY A 41 12.23 -5.97 -10.94
C GLY A 41 12.17 -7.23 -10.06
N ALA A 42 12.32 -7.09 -8.73
CA ALA A 42 12.33 -8.22 -7.81
C ALA A 42 10.96 -8.92 -7.77
N ARG A 43 10.92 -10.17 -8.25
CA ARG A 43 9.67 -10.96 -8.33
C ARG A 43 9.21 -11.57 -7.02
N ASN A 44 10.11 -11.92 -6.11
CA ASN A 44 9.74 -12.52 -4.81
C ASN A 44 10.77 -12.17 -3.71
N PRO A 45 10.96 -10.88 -3.39
CA PRO A 45 11.98 -10.47 -2.43
C PRO A 45 11.57 -10.80 -1.00
N THR A 46 12.55 -11.20 -0.18
CA THR A 46 12.43 -11.06 1.28
C THR A 46 12.87 -9.63 1.61
N VAL A 47 11.97 -8.81 2.14
CA VAL A 47 12.21 -7.37 2.35
C VAL A 47 12.45 -7.11 3.83
N LEU A 48 13.60 -6.52 4.14
CA LEU A 48 13.84 -5.89 5.43
C LEU A 48 13.37 -4.44 5.34
N TYR A 49 12.25 -4.13 5.98
CA TYR A 49 11.72 -2.77 6.06
C TYR A 49 12.29 -2.09 7.30
N VAL A 50 13.13 -1.07 7.10
CA VAL A 50 13.72 -0.27 8.16
C VAL A 50 13.30 1.18 7.98
N SER A 51 12.65 1.74 9.00
CA SER A 51 12.23 3.14 9.06
C SER A 51 12.38 3.64 10.50
N GLY A 52 12.29 4.95 10.71
CA GLY A 52 12.46 5.55 12.04
C GLY A 52 11.49 5.04 13.13
N GLY A 53 10.39 4.37 12.76
CA GLY A 53 9.43 3.78 13.71
C GLY A 53 9.17 2.28 13.54
N ASN A 54 9.62 1.67 12.43
CA ASN A 54 9.31 0.27 12.11
C ASN A 54 10.56 -0.45 11.61
N THR A 55 10.83 -1.63 12.18
CA THR A 55 11.85 -2.57 11.70
C THR A 55 11.20 -3.95 11.59
N GLN A 56 10.83 -4.38 10.38
CA GLN A 56 10.05 -5.60 10.16
C GLN A 56 10.59 -6.38 8.95
N VAL A 57 10.50 -7.71 9.02
CA VAL A 57 10.82 -8.60 7.90
C VAL A 57 9.52 -9.01 7.22
N HIS A 58 9.39 -8.70 5.94
CA HIS A 58 8.21 -9.01 5.14
C HIS A 58 8.54 -9.99 4.01
N ARG A 59 7.66 -10.98 3.84
CA ARG A 59 7.64 -11.89 2.70
C ARG A 59 6.24 -11.84 2.10
N LEU A 60 6.11 -11.26 0.91
CA LEU A 60 4.86 -11.30 0.13
C LEU A 60 4.93 -12.38 -0.96
N PRO A 61 3.79 -12.98 -1.33
CA PRO A 61 3.72 -13.84 -2.50
C PRO A 61 4.09 -13.09 -3.80
N PRO A 62 4.40 -13.82 -4.89
CA PRO A 62 4.57 -13.24 -6.22
C PRO A 62 3.34 -12.39 -6.61
N PRO A 63 3.51 -11.33 -7.43
CA PRO A 63 2.44 -10.40 -7.71
C PRO A 63 1.32 -11.11 -8.49
N ALA A 64 0.11 -11.13 -7.95
CA ALA A 64 -1.07 -11.68 -8.60
C ALA A 64 -1.66 -10.67 -9.59
N GLY A 65 -1.03 -10.48 -10.75
CA GLY A 65 -1.56 -9.66 -11.84
C GLY A 65 -1.73 -8.16 -11.51
N ARG A 66 -1.87 -7.34 -12.56
CA ARG A 66 -1.97 -5.88 -12.46
C ARG A 66 -3.41 -5.53 -12.05
N GLY A 67 -3.74 -5.55 -10.76
CA GLY A 67 -5.10 -5.20 -10.31
C GLY A 67 -5.47 -5.42 -8.85
N VAL A 68 -4.65 -6.13 -8.05
CA VAL A 68 -5.02 -6.46 -6.66
C VAL A 68 -4.29 -5.55 -5.68
N TRP A 69 -4.55 -4.25 -5.78
CA TRP A 69 -4.20 -3.31 -4.71
C TRP A 69 -5.43 -3.19 -3.81
N GLY A 70 -5.52 -4.04 -2.77
CA GLY A 70 -6.58 -3.93 -1.78
C GLY A 70 -7.26 -5.23 -1.34
N GLY A 71 -6.88 -6.40 -1.85
CA GLY A 71 -7.46 -7.67 -1.41
C GLY A 71 -6.39 -8.73 -1.19
N CYS A 72 -6.39 -9.36 -0.01
CA CYS A 72 -5.98 -10.76 0.02
C CYS A 72 -6.89 -11.53 -0.96
N PRO A 73 -6.41 -12.55 -1.67
CA PRO A 73 -7.31 -13.49 -2.33
C PRO A 73 -8.28 -14.04 -1.27
N GLY A 74 -9.55 -13.63 -1.31
CA GLY A 74 -10.59 -14.08 -0.38
C GLY A 74 -11.23 -13.03 0.54
N THR A 75 -10.85 -11.75 0.51
CA THR A 75 -11.62 -10.72 1.25
C THR A 75 -12.72 -10.12 0.36
N PRO A 76 -14.02 -10.24 0.71
CA PRO A 76 -15.08 -9.55 -0.02
C PRO A 76 -14.88 -8.03 0.10
N LEU A 77 -14.93 -7.32 -1.03
CA LEU A 77 -15.06 -5.88 -1.04
C LEU A 77 -16.49 -5.55 -0.61
N GLY A 78 -16.68 -5.33 0.70
CA GLY A 78 -17.90 -4.83 1.31
C GLY A 78 -17.68 -3.43 1.88
#